data_AF-A0AAN6DA02-F1
#
_entry.id   AF-A0AAN6DA02-F1
#
_cell.length_a   1.000
_cell.length_b   1.000
_cell.length_c   1.000
_cell.angle_alpha   90.00
_cell.angle_beta   90.00
_cell.angle_gamma   90.00
#
_symmetry.space_group_name_H-M   'P 1'
#
loop_
_entity.id
_entity.type
_entity.pdbx_description
1 polymer ?
#
loop_
_entity_poly.entity_id
_entity_poly.type
_entity_poly.pdbx_seq_one_letter_code
_entity_poly.pdbx_strand_id
1 'polypeptide(L)'
;MNYYSDSGRFHDGHCHLSPSINAETFERFRDVISHAFCHIDKPLVNLMSTNHIDLHFIYQLALEIPAVFPSYGIHPWYSHLFSTVPVNTEEEKRNHYHEILNPAPSEELLANLPMPIYLEDHTKTVEQYLEAGGAIGEIGLDKAFRVPNSGFMGPSENSGLSPCRVSMDHQIKIFETFLWIAQAKNRPVSIHCVGCHGKLLDSVQKIMKSPGLQSSELR
;
A
#
# COMPACT_ATOMS: atom_id res chain seq x y z
N MET A 1 -37.82 -20.08 -12.04
CA MET A 1 -37.70 -18.68 -11.62
C MET A 1 -37.26 -18.72 -10.17
N ASN A 2 -35.96 -18.91 -9.94
CA ASN A 2 -35.43 -19.09 -8.59
C ASN A 2 -35.20 -17.71 -7.99
N TYR A 3 -36.05 -17.37 -7.03
CA TYR A 3 -35.81 -16.33 -6.05
C TYR A 3 -34.54 -16.70 -5.26
N TYR A 4 -33.37 -16.29 -5.77
CA TYR A 4 -32.26 -16.03 -4.86
C TYR A 4 -32.64 -14.76 -4.11
N SER A 5 -33.34 -14.95 -2.99
CA SER A 5 -33.41 -13.94 -1.95
C SER A 5 -32.00 -13.42 -1.72
N ASP A 6 -31.86 -12.11 -1.57
CA ASP A 6 -30.64 -11.35 -1.23
C ASP A 6 -30.19 -11.70 0.21
N SER A 7 -30.07 -13.00 0.51
CA SER A 7 -29.63 -13.55 1.78
C SER A 7 -28.18 -13.15 1.95
N GLY A 8 -27.95 -12.26 2.94
CA GLY A 8 -26.70 -11.59 3.25
C GLY A 8 -25.45 -12.25 2.67
N ARG A 9 -24.92 -11.65 1.60
CA ARG A 9 -23.58 -11.99 1.11
C ARG A 9 -22.59 -11.33 2.06
N PHE A 10 -21.69 -12.12 2.64
CA PHE A 10 -20.54 -11.57 3.35
C PHE A 10 -19.67 -10.83 2.32
N HIS A 11 -19.29 -9.59 2.62
CA HIS A 11 -18.33 -8.83 1.84
C HIS A 11 -17.01 -8.82 2.62
N ASP A 12 -15.93 -9.21 1.97
CA ASP A 12 -14.60 -9.05 2.54
C ASP A 12 -14.16 -7.61 2.34
N GLY A 13 -14.24 -6.82 3.40
CA GLY A 13 -13.85 -5.40 3.37
C GLY A 13 -12.33 -5.19 3.39
N HIS A 14 -11.53 -6.23 3.68
CA HIS A 14 -10.11 -6.06 3.90
C HIS A 14 -9.28 -7.32 3.62
N CYS A 15 -8.80 -7.48 2.38
CA CYS A 15 -7.92 -8.58 2.02
C CYS A 15 -6.68 -8.14 1.23
N HIS A 16 -5.67 -9.01 1.22
CA HIS A 16 -4.40 -8.78 0.54
C HIS A 16 -3.99 -10.01 -0.26
N LEU A 17 -3.24 -9.78 -1.34
CA LEU A 17 -2.41 -10.83 -1.90
C LEU A 17 -1.29 -11.16 -0.90
N SER A 18 -0.76 -12.38 -0.98
CA SER A 18 0.40 -12.76 -0.17
C SER A 18 1.57 -11.80 -0.47
N PRO A 19 2.33 -11.33 0.55
CA PRO A 19 3.58 -10.60 0.32
C PRO A 19 4.61 -11.35 -0.53
N SER A 20 4.40 -12.66 -0.70
CA SER A 20 5.19 -13.59 -1.50
C SER A 20 4.72 -13.73 -2.94
N ILE A 21 3.69 -12.97 -3.35
CA ILE A 21 3.10 -13.07 -4.68
C ILE A 21 4.15 -12.77 -5.76
N ASN A 22 4.15 -13.57 -6.82
CA ASN A 22 4.97 -13.39 -8.01
C ASN A 22 4.12 -13.73 -9.23
N ALA A 23 4.66 -13.56 -10.44
CA ALA A 23 3.90 -13.81 -11.67
C ALA A 23 3.28 -15.22 -11.71
N GLU A 24 4.03 -16.27 -11.34
CA GLU A 24 3.52 -17.64 -11.38
C GLU A 24 2.40 -17.88 -10.36
N THR A 25 2.58 -17.44 -9.11
CA THR A 25 1.56 -17.61 -8.06
C THR A 25 0.35 -16.73 -8.30
N PHE A 26 0.54 -15.56 -8.91
CA PHE A 26 -0.52 -14.67 -9.36
C PHE A 26 -1.39 -15.32 -10.42
N GLU A 27 -0.79 -15.91 -11.46
CA GLU A 27 -1.53 -16.58 -12.54
C GLU A 27 -2.42 -17.71 -12.01
N ARG A 28 -1.87 -18.54 -11.12
CA ARG A 28 -2.65 -19.60 -10.46
C ARG A 28 -3.79 -19.04 -9.62
N PHE A 29 -3.54 -17.97 -8.87
CA PHE A 29 -4.56 -17.30 -8.06
C PHE A 29 -5.67 -16.72 -8.93
N ARG A 30 -5.30 -16.07 -10.05
CA ARG A 30 -6.20 -15.47 -11.02
C ARG A 30 -7.16 -16.50 -11.63
N ASP A 31 -6.69 -17.68 -11.98
CA ASP A 31 -7.54 -18.75 -12.50
C ASP A 31 -8.57 -19.21 -11.45
N VAL A 32 -8.11 -19.41 -10.20
CA VAL A 32 -8.97 -19.84 -9.09
C VAL A 32 -10.04 -18.79 -8.78
N ILE A 33 -9.65 -17.51 -8.67
CA ILE A 33 -10.58 -16.43 -8.31
C ILE A 33 -11.57 -16.13 -9.45
N SER A 34 -11.13 -16.21 -10.71
CA SER A 34 -11.99 -16.05 -11.89
C SER A 34 -13.06 -17.14 -11.93
N HIS A 35 -12.69 -18.40 -11.69
CA HIS A 35 -13.64 -19.50 -11.64
C HIS A 35 -14.60 -19.37 -10.43
N ALA A 36 -14.07 -19.05 -9.24
CA ALA A 36 -14.88 -18.92 -8.03
C ALA A 36 -15.91 -17.78 -8.11
N PHE A 37 -15.55 -16.68 -8.78
CA PHE A 37 -16.38 -15.46 -8.85
C PHE A 37 -17.04 -15.25 -10.23
N CYS A 38 -17.03 -16.23 -11.13
CA CYS A 38 -17.59 -16.10 -12.48
C CYS A 38 -19.09 -15.73 -12.53
N HIS A 39 -19.83 -15.92 -11.44
CA HIS A 39 -21.26 -15.57 -11.32
C HIS A 39 -21.50 -14.30 -10.50
N ILE A 40 -20.45 -13.56 -10.15
CA ILE A 40 -20.51 -12.39 -9.28
C ILE A 40 -20.15 -11.15 -10.10
N ASP A 41 -21.16 -10.31 -10.30
CA ASP A 41 -21.12 -9.10 -11.14
C ASP A 41 -20.97 -7.80 -10.32
N LYS A 42 -20.81 -7.92 -9.00
CA LYS A 42 -20.67 -6.80 -8.07
C LYS A 42 -19.50 -7.04 -7.10
N PRO A 43 -18.87 -5.96 -6.60
CA PRO A 43 -17.83 -6.05 -5.58
C PRO A 43 -18.20 -6.97 -4.41
N LEU A 44 -17.35 -7.96 -4.15
CA LEU A 44 -17.44 -8.89 -3.03
C LEU A 44 -16.23 -8.79 -2.11
N VAL A 45 -15.03 -8.62 -2.69
CA VAL A 45 -13.77 -8.55 -1.96
C VAL A 45 -13.05 -7.23 -2.25
N ASN A 46 -12.62 -6.53 -1.21
CA ASN A 46 -11.78 -5.35 -1.32
C ASN A 46 -10.30 -5.75 -1.16
N LEU A 47 -9.59 -5.80 -2.28
CA LEU A 47 -8.22 -6.25 -2.36
C LEU A 47 -7.27 -5.04 -2.35
N MET A 48 -6.47 -4.94 -1.29
CA MET A 48 -5.57 -3.81 -1.06
C MET A 48 -4.14 -4.13 -1.44
N SER A 49 -3.52 -3.23 -2.19
CA SER A 49 -2.07 -3.27 -2.35
C SER A 49 -1.41 -2.96 -1.02
N THR A 50 -0.32 -3.65 -0.77
CA THR A 50 0.55 -3.39 0.38
C THR A 50 1.80 -2.63 -0.05
N ASN A 51 2.26 -2.82 -1.28
CA ASN A 51 3.49 -2.24 -1.79
C ASN A 51 3.48 -2.12 -3.33
N HIS A 52 4.64 -1.93 -3.96
CA HIS A 52 4.76 -1.76 -5.40
C HIS A 52 4.60 -3.06 -6.22
N ILE A 53 4.83 -4.23 -5.61
CA ILE A 53 4.81 -5.53 -6.28
C ILE A 53 3.37 -5.98 -6.57
N ASP A 54 2.49 -5.91 -5.56
CA ASP A 54 1.11 -6.38 -5.68
C ASP A 54 0.18 -5.35 -6.36
N LEU A 55 0.59 -4.09 -6.43
CA LEU A 55 -0.17 -2.99 -7.05
C LEU A 55 -0.70 -3.35 -8.45
N HIS A 56 0.18 -3.82 -9.35
CA HIS A 56 -0.20 -4.11 -10.74
C HIS A 56 -1.10 -5.35 -10.85
N PHE A 57 -0.82 -6.38 -10.05
CA PHE A 57 -1.61 -7.60 -10.00
C PHE A 57 -3.05 -7.34 -9.56
N ILE A 58 -3.24 -6.48 -8.56
CA ILE A 58 -4.56 -6.09 -8.07
C ILE A 58 -5.32 -5.29 -9.14
N TYR A 59 -4.64 -4.38 -9.83
CA TYR A 59 -5.21 -3.65 -10.96
C TYR A 59 -5.69 -4.59 -12.06
N GLN A 60 -4.87 -5.58 -12.47
CA GLN A 60 -5.26 -6.56 -13.49
C GLN A 60 -6.49 -7.38 -13.05
N LEU A 61 -6.53 -7.88 -11.81
CA LEU A 61 -7.68 -8.63 -11.31
C LEU A 61 -8.97 -7.81 -11.32
N ALA A 62 -8.89 -6.53 -10.95
CA ALA A 62 -10.08 -5.66 -10.93
C ALA A 62 -10.62 -5.35 -12.33
N LEU A 63 -9.78 -5.33 -13.35
CA LEU A 63 -10.23 -5.19 -14.75
C LEU A 63 -10.96 -6.43 -15.26
N GLU A 64 -10.56 -7.61 -14.78
CA GLU A 64 -11.05 -8.90 -15.29
C GLU A 64 -12.22 -9.47 -14.46
N ILE A 65 -12.28 -9.16 -13.17
CA ILE A 65 -13.18 -9.82 -12.20
C ILE A 65 -14.02 -8.77 -11.46
N PRO A 66 -15.31 -8.59 -11.81
CA PRO A 66 -16.19 -7.58 -11.18
C PRO A 66 -16.37 -7.72 -9.66
N ALA A 67 -16.11 -8.92 -9.12
CA ALA A 67 -16.14 -9.18 -7.69
C ALA A 67 -14.95 -8.58 -6.92
N VAL A 68 -13.88 -8.19 -7.60
CA VAL A 68 -12.69 -7.59 -7.00
C VAL A 68 -12.82 -6.07 -7.04
N PHE A 69 -12.89 -5.45 -5.88
CA PHE A 69 -12.77 -4.01 -5.72
C PHE A 69 -11.33 -3.68 -5.32
N PRO A 70 -10.59 -2.92 -6.13
CA PRO A 70 -9.19 -2.66 -5.83
C PRO A 70 -9.04 -1.47 -4.88
N SER A 71 -8.07 -1.55 -3.99
CA SER A 71 -7.57 -0.42 -3.21
C SER A 71 -6.07 -0.30 -3.46
N TYR A 72 -5.61 0.93 -3.70
CA TYR A 72 -4.22 1.23 -4.04
C TYR A 72 -3.55 2.10 -2.96
N GLY A 73 -2.40 1.66 -2.47
CA GLY A 73 -1.74 2.24 -1.32
C GLY A 73 -0.38 1.61 -1.01
N ILE A 74 0.31 2.23 -0.05
CA ILE A 74 1.53 1.70 0.55
C ILE A 74 1.25 1.43 2.02
N HIS A 75 1.27 0.16 2.39
CA HIS A 75 1.12 -0.27 3.77
C HIS A 75 2.34 0.22 4.58
N PRO A 76 2.19 0.70 5.83
CA PRO A 76 3.28 1.28 6.62
C PRO A 76 4.48 0.36 6.82
N TRP A 77 4.29 -0.96 6.74
CA TRP A 77 5.37 -1.95 6.75
C TRP A 77 6.38 -1.80 5.61
N TYR A 78 5.98 -1.22 4.49
CA TYR A 78 6.81 -1.03 3.30
C TYR A 78 7.15 0.44 3.06
N SER A 79 6.78 1.34 3.96
CA SER A 79 7.03 2.78 3.86
C SER A 79 8.52 3.13 3.71
N HIS A 80 9.43 2.32 4.27
CA HIS A 80 10.87 2.52 4.10
C HIS A 80 11.37 2.27 2.68
N LEU A 81 10.62 1.55 1.84
CA LEU A 81 11.02 1.29 0.46
C LEU A 81 10.77 2.49 -0.47
N PHE A 82 10.26 3.60 0.06
CA PHE A 82 9.88 4.77 -0.72
C PHE A 82 10.57 6.04 -0.22
N SER A 83 10.97 6.89 -1.16
CA SER A 83 11.58 8.19 -0.89
C SER A 83 10.72 9.33 -1.43
N THR A 84 10.66 10.44 -0.71
CA THR A 84 9.99 11.68 -1.15
C THR A 84 10.88 12.54 -2.05
N VAL A 85 12.13 12.13 -2.30
CA VAL A 85 13.05 12.76 -3.25
C VAL A 85 13.67 11.68 -4.14
N PRO A 86 14.07 11.99 -5.38
CA PRO A 86 14.77 11.02 -6.23
C PRO A 86 16.06 10.50 -5.56
N VAL A 87 16.29 9.20 -5.61
CA VAL A 87 17.49 8.52 -5.10
C VAL A 87 18.05 7.69 -6.25
N ASN A 88 19.25 8.01 -6.72
CA ASN A 88 19.83 7.43 -7.93
C ASN A 88 21.20 6.80 -7.71
N THR A 89 21.82 7.03 -6.54
CA THR A 89 23.15 6.55 -6.19
C THR A 89 23.15 5.76 -4.88
N GLU A 90 24.17 4.92 -4.68
CA GLU A 90 24.35 4.17 -3.44
C GLU A 90 24.61 5.07 -2.22
N GLU A 91 25.23 6.23 -2.42
CA GLU A 91 25.42 7.23 -1.35
C GLU A 91 24.09 7.86 -0.94
N GLU A 92 23.26 8.29 -1.90
CA GLU A 92 21.92 8.80 -1.61
C GLU A 92 21.02 7.73 -0.96
N LYS A 93 21.14 6.46 -1.39
CA LYS A 93 20.45 5.33 -0.77
C LYS A 93 20.80 5.20 0.71
N ARG A 94 22.10 5.22 1.03
CA ARG A 94 22.59 5.16 2.41
C ARG A 94 22.07 6.34 3.22
N ASN A 95 22.18 7.55 2.70
CA ASN A 95 21.71 8.76 3.36
C ASN A 95 20.21 8.70 3.66
N HIS A 96 19.40 8.27 2.69
CA HIS A 96 17.97 8.08 2.86
C HIS A 96 17.65 7.11 4.01
N TYR A 97 18.21 5.90 4.00
CA TYR A 97 17.93 4.91 5.04
C TYR A 97 18.47 5.31 6.42
N HIS A 98 19.61 6.00 6.50
CA HIS A 98 20.11 6.56 7.75
C HIS A 98 19.21 7.67 8.32
N GLU A 99 18.57 8.46 7.45
CA GLU A 99 17.65 9.51 7.87
C GLU A 99 16.32 8.93 8.40
N ILE A 100 15.78 7.92 7.71
CA ILE A 100 14.42 7.43 7.99
C ILE A 100 14.37 6.26 8.96
N LEU A 101 15.49 5.56 9.25
CA LEU A 101 15.50 4.40 10.15
C LEU A 101 16.13 4.74 11.51
N ASN A 102 15.46 4.30 12.58
CA ASN A 102 15.95 4.44 13.95
C ASN A 102 15.82 3.12 14.74
N PRO A 103 16.89 2.63 15.41
CA PRO A 103 18.28 3.11 15.34
C PRO A 103 18.84 3.08 13.91
N ALA A 104 19.99 3.72 13.70
CA ALA A 104 20.68 3.71 12.42
C ALA A 104 20.88 2.26 11.92
N PRO A 105 20.63 1.98 10.62
CA PRO A 105 20.73 0.64 10.07
C PRO A 105 22.19 0.16 10.07
N SER A 106 22.39 -1.16 10.20
CA SER A 106 23.71 -1.77 10.04
C SER A 106 24.08 -1.86 8.55
N GLU A 107 25.36 -2.08 8.27
CA GLU A 107 25.86 -2.27 6.90
C GLU A 107 25.22 -3.49 6.21
N GLU A 108 24.96 -4.56 6.96
CA GLU A 108 24.28 -5.75 6.44
C GLU A 108 22.83 -5.45 6.05
N LEU A 109 22.10 -4.68 6.87
CA LEU A 109 20.74 -4.27 6.54
C LEU A 109 20.73 -3.35 5.32
N LEU A 110 21.64 -2.37 5.25
CA LEU A 110 21.79 -1.48 4.10
C LEU A 110 22.09 -2.23 2.80
N ALA A 111 22.86 -3.32 2.87
CA ALA A 111 23.15 -4.16 1.71
C ALA A 111 21.91 -4.92 1.21
N ASN A 112 21.00 -5.30 2.11
CA ASN A 112 19.74 -5.98 1.77
C ASN A 112 18.62 -5.02 1.35
N LEU A 113 18.72 -3.74 1.69
CA LEU A 113 17.73 -2.74 1.32
C LEU A 113 17.90 -2.30 -0.14
N PRO A 114 16.81 -2.30 -0.94
CA PRO A 114 16.87 -1.92 -2.35
C PRO A 114 17.03 -0.40 -2.51
N MET A 115 17.24 0.06 -3.74
CA MET A 115 17.09 1.48 -4.06
C MET A 115 15.64 1.91 -3.75
N PRO A 116 15.42 2.98 -2.95
CA PRO A 116 14.08 3.47 -2.65
C PRO A 116 13.34 3.87 -3.92
N ILE A 117 12.07 3.53 -3.99
CA ILE A 117 11.18 3.92 -5.08
C ILE A 117 10.81 5.38 -4.88
N TYR A 118 10.91 6.17 -5.94
CA TYR A 118 10.46 7.56 -5.86
C TYR A 118 8.94 7.61 -5.71
N LEU A 119 8.48 8.19 -4.60
CA LEU A 119 7.07 8.20 -4.22
C LEU A 119 6.19 8.83 -5.29
N GLU A 120 6.66 9.90 -5.94
CA GLU A 120 5.91 10.62 -6.96
C GLU A 120 5.58 9.73 -8.18
N ASP A 121 6.55 8.95 -8.66
CA ASP A 121 6.35 8.04 -9.79
C ASP A 121 5.38 6.91 -9.44
N HIS A 122 5.46 6.39 -8.22
CA HIS A 122 4.51 5.42 -7.72
C HIS A 122 3.09 6.02 -7.63
N THR A 123 2.95 7.24 -7.11
CA THR A 123 1.64 7.91 -7.01
C THR A 123 1.03 8.22 -8.38
N LYS A 124 1.83 8.58 -9.39
CA LYS A 124 1.35 8.74 -10.77
C LYS A 124 0.74 7.45 -11.31
N THR A 125 1.37 6.31 -11.01
CA THR A 125 0.85 4.99 -11.39
C THR A 125 -0.47 4.70 -10.66
N VAL A 126 -0.54 4.98 -9.36
CA VAL A 126 -1.78 4.83 -8.57
C VAL A 126 -2.91 5.70 -9.13
N GLU A 127 -2.65 6.96 -9.43
CA GLU A 127 -3.64 7.86 -10.02
C GLU A 127 -4.15 7.36 -11.38
N GLN A 128 -3.28 6.78 -12.22
CA GLN A 128 -3.69 6.16 -13.47
C GLN A 128 -4.62 4.96 -13.24
N TYR A 129 -4.31 4.09 -12.28
CA TYR A 129 -5.16 2.93 -11.96
C TYR A 129 -6.51 3.34 -11.39
N LEU A 130 -6.56 4.42 -10.59
CA LEU A 130 -7.81 4.96 -10.06
C LEU A 130 -8.77 5.47 -11.12
N GLU A 131 -8.33 5.73 -12.36
CA GLU A 131 -9.23 6.07 -13.47
C GLU A 131 -10.13 4.88 -13.85
N ALA A 132 -9.70 3.64 -13.59
CA ALA A 132 -10.52 2.43 -13.74
C ALA A 132 -11.46 2.17 -12.55
N GLY A 133 -11.36 2.96 -11.47
CA GLY A 133 -12.12 2.80 -10.24
C GLY A 133 -11.28 2.33 -9.05
N GLY A 134 -11.95 2.01 -7.95
CA GLY A 134 -11.31 1.56 -6.72
C GLY A 134 -11.24 2.62 -5.62
N ALA A 135 -10.42 2.32 -4.62
CA ALA A 135 -10.19 3.12 -3.41
C ALA A 135 -8.70 3.32 -3.14
N ILE A 136 -8.39 4.07 -2.08
CA ILE A 136 -7.03 4.17 -1.55
C ILE A 136 -6.88 3.20 -0.38
N GLY A 137 -5.82 2.39 -0.40
CA GLY A 137 -5.53 1.47 0.69
C GLY A 137 -4.64 0.29 0.27
N GLU A 138 -3.97 -0.38 1.19
CA GLU A 138 -3.92 -0.03 2.60
C GLU A 138 -2.84 1.03 2.83
N ILE A 139 -3.19 2.11 3.53
CA ILE A 139 -2.25 3.17 3.93
C ILE A 139 -2.35 3.38 5.42
N GLY A 140 -1.37 4.00 6.07
CA GLY A 140 -1.53 4.34 7.48
C GLY A 140 -0.22 4.40 8.22
N LEU A 141 -0.29 4.14 9.53
CA LEU A 141 0.82 4.27 10.46
C LEU A 141 0.97 3.03 11.33
N ASP A 142 2.19 2.56 11.51
CA ASP A 142 2.54 1.44 12.36
C ASP A 142 3.77 1.78 13.21
N LYS A 143 3.54 2.06 14.50
CA LYS A 143 4.60 2.36 15.47
C LYS A 143 5.38 1.11 15.89
N ALA A 144 4.76 -0.07 15.82
CA ALA A 144 5.32 -1.30 16.37
C ALA A 144 6.24 -2.00 15.36
N PHE A 145 5.96 -1.83 14.06
CA PHE A 145 6.68 -2.49 12.98
C PHE A 145 8.18 -2.24 13.03
N ARG A 146 8.94 -3.32 12.81
CA ARG A 146 10.39 -3.30 12.66
C ARG A 146 10.73 -3.85 11.28
N VAL A 147 11.69 -3.21 10.61
CA VAL A 147 12.12 -3.61 9.27
C VAL A 147 12.78 -5.00 9.35
N PRO A 148 12.39 -5.98 8.52
CA PRO A 148 13.05 -7.29 8.46
C PRO A 148 14.53 -7.16 8.11
N ASN A 149 15.38 -8.07 8.59
CA ASN A 149 16.81 -8.03 8.21
C ASN A 149 17.03 -8.29 6.72
N SER A 150 16.07 -8.94 6.04
CA SER A 150 16.02 -9.08 4.58
C SER A 150 15.70 -7.78 3.84
N GLY A 151 15.39 -6.69 4.54
CA GLY A 151 14.92 -5.43 3.95
C GLY A 151 13.46 -5.45 3.49
N PHE A 152 12.84 -6.63 3.39
CA PHE A 152 11.49 -6.82 2.86
C PHE A 152 10.70 -7.84 3.67
N MET A 153 9.45 -7.49 4.03
CA MET A 153 8.52 -8.42 4.69
C MET A 153 7.90 -9.35 3.64
N GLY A 154 8.40 -10.59 3.57
CA GLY A 154 7.99 -11.60 2.61
C GLY A 154 8.25 -13.02 3.14
N PRO A 155 8.24 -14.06 2.29
CA PRO A 155 8.32 -15.47 2.70
C PRO A 155 9.69 -15.89 3.23
N SER A 156 10.63 -14.96 3.41
CA SER A 156 11.96 -15.22 3.94
C SER A 156 11.84 -15.77 5.37
N GLU A 157 11.85 -17.10 5.49
CA GLU A 157 11.55 -17.82 6.73
C GLU A 157 12.57 -17.57 7.86
N ASN A 158 13.68 -16.89 7.61
CA ASN A 158 14.81 -16.87 8.55
C ASN A 158 15.58 -15.56 8.69
N SER A 159 15.10 -14.43 8.15
CA SER A 159 15.86 -13.17 8.33
C SER A 159 15.62 -12.53 9.71
N GLY A 160 14.49 -12.78 10.37
CA GLY A 160 14.14 -12.10 11.62
C GLY A 160 13.94 -10.59 11.44
N LEU A 161 13.55 -9.91 12.52
CA LEU A 161 13.34 -8.46 12.51
C LEU A 161 14.59 -7.74 12.99
N SER A 162 15.01 -6.70 12.27
CA SER A 162 16.04 -5.78 12.72
C SER A 162 15.52 -4.96 13.92
N PRO A 163 16.38 -4.24 14.67
CA PRO A 163 15.91 -3.28 15.65
C PRO A 163 15.31 -2.01 15.02
N CYS A 164 15.57 -1.79 13.71
CA CYS A 164 15.25 -0.55 13.00
C CYS A 164 13.75 -0.40 12.78
N ARG A 165 13.27 0.81 13.01
CA ARG A 165 11.90 1.25 12.70
C ARG A 165 11.96 2.45 11.78
N VAL A 166 10.97 2.55 10.92
CA VAL A 166 10.75 3.75 10.12
C VAL A 166 10.36 4.89 11.03
N SER A 167 10.96 6.06 10.83
CA SER A 167 10.62 7.27 11.56
C SER A 167 9.15 7.59 11.34
N MET A 168 8.49 8.04 12.41
CA MET A 168 7.07 8.34 12.34
C MET A 168 6.79 9.48 11.35
N ASP A 169 7.72 10.42 11.21
CA ASP A 169 7.61 11.53 10.28
C ASP A 169 7.65 11.05 8.81
N HIS A 170 8.47 10.04 8.50
CA HIS A 170 8.49 9.44 7.16
C HIS A 170 7.20 8.68 6.85
N GLN A 171 6.70 7.89 7.82
CA GLN A 171 5.39 7.22 7.66
C GLN A 171 4.25 8.23 7.44
N ILE A 172 4.24 9.33 8.21
CA ILE A 172 3.24 10.41 8.06
C ILE A 172 3.32 11.04 6.68
N LYS A 173 4.53 11.35 6.17
CA LYS A 173 4.68 11.92 4.82
C LYS A 173 4.03 11.03 3.77
N ILE A 174 4.32 9.73 3.77
CA ILE A 174 3.74 8.79 2.82
C ILE A 174 2.22 8.68 3.01
N PHE A 175 1.76 8.51 4.26
CA PHE A 175 0.34 8.43 4.58
C PHE A 175 -0.45 9.66 4.10
N GLU A 176 0.04 10.86 4.40
CA GLU A 176 -0.60 12.11 4.00
C GLU A 176 -0.63 12.28 2.48
N THR A 177 0.42 11.87 1.75
CA THR A 177 0.42 11.90 0.27
C THR A 177 -0.79 11.13 -0.29
N PHE A 178 -1.05 9.92 0.21
CA PHE A 178 -2.18 9.12 -0.25
C PHE A 178 -3.54 9.66 0.22
N LEU A 179 -3.62 10.25 1.41
CA LEU A 179 -4.84 10.94 1.86
C LEU A 179 -5.18 12.14 0.97
N TRP A 180 -4.18 12.89 0.49
CA TRP A 180 -4.39 13.96 -0.48
C TRP A 180 -4.92 13.44 -1.80
N ILE A 181 -4.36 12.34 -2.32
CA ILE A 181 -4.87 11.68 -3.55
C ILE A 181 -6.32 11.24 -3.34
N ALA A 182 -6.63 10.61 -2.20
CA ALA A 182 -7.99 10.18 -1.87
C ALA A 182 -8.98 11.36 -1.87
N GLN A 183 -8.61 12.48 -1.25
CA GLN A 183 -9.43 13.69 -1.23
C GLN A 183 -9.62 14.25 -2.65
N ALA A 184 -8.53 14.43 -3.40
CA ALA A 184 -8.55 15.02 -4.74
C ALA A 184 -9.37 14.18 -5.74
N LYS A 185 -9.29 12.86 -5.62
CA LYS A 185 -10.01 11.90 -6.49
C LYS A 185 -11.37 11.46 -5.92
N ASN A 186 -11.78 12.00 -4.76
CA ASN A 186 -12.99 11.62 -4.03
C ASN A 186 -13.14 10.09 -3.85
N ARG A 187 -12.09 9.45 -3.36
CA ARG A 187 -12.02 8.00 -3.15
C ARG A 187 -12.11 7.65 -1.66
N PRO A 188 -12.79 6.54 -1.30
CA PRO A 188 -12.76 6.06 0.08
C PRO A 188 -11.36 5.53 0.42
N VAL A 189 -11.07 5.41 1.72
CA VAL A 189 -9.75 5.06 2.23
C VAL A 189 -9.86 3.90 3.22
N SER A 190 -9.00 2.88 3.06
CA SER A 190 -8.72 1.89 4.11
C SER A 190 -7.43 2.26 4.86
N ILE A 191 -7.50 2.32 6.19
CA ILE A 191 -6.43 2.89 7.03
C ILE A 191 -5.93 1.88 8.08
N HIS A 192 -4.62 1.60 8.06
CA HIS A 192 -3.88 0.87 9.09
C HIS A 192 -3.51 1.78 10.27
N CYS A 193 -3.66 1.28 11.49
CA CYS A 193 -3.25 2.00 12.70
C CYS A 193 -2.77 1.08 13.82
N VAL A 194 -1.47 1.11 14.12
CA VAL A 194 -0.91 0.39 15.28
C VAL A 194 -0.12 1.34 16.18
N GLY A 195 -0.63 1.58 17.39
CA GLY A 195 0.08 2.31 18.46
C GLY A 195 0.28 3.82 18.22
N CYS A 196 -0.47 4.44 17.30
CA CYS A 196 -0.26 5.81 16.84
C CYS A 196 -1.56 6.59 16.53
N HIS A 197 -2.68 6.22 17.17
CA HIS A 197 -4.02 6.79 16.92
C HIS A 197 -4.09 8.32 16.92
N GLY A 198 -3.36 9.01 17.81
CA GLY A 198 -3.36 10.47 17.87
C GLY A 198 -2.80 11.11 16.59
N LYS A 199 -1.61 10.66 16.16
CA LYS A 199 -0.96 11.16 14.93
C LYS A 199 -1.77 10.83 13.68
N LEU A 200 -2.40 9.66 13.65
CA LEU A 200 -3.31 9.28 12.57
C LEU A 200 -4.52 10.22 12.49
N LEU A 201 -5.16 10.50 13.63
CA LEU A 201 -6.28 11.43 13.70
C LEU A 201 -5.87 12.83 13.26
N ASP A 202 -4.70 13.31 13.70
CA ASP A 202 -4.17 14.62 13.32
C ASP A 202 -3.99 14.75 11.80
N SER A 203 -3.37 13.76 11.14
CA SER A 203 -3.19 13.74 9.68
C SER A 203 -4.51 13.69 8.92
N VAL A 204 -5.46 12.87 9.36
CA VAL A 204 -6.80 12.81 8.73
C VAL A 204 -7.53 14.15 8.87
N GLN A 205 -7.55 14.73 10.07
CA GLN A 205 -8.20 16.02 10.30
C GLN A 205 -7.56 17.17 9.53
N LYS A 206 -6.23 17.19 9.43
CA LYS A 206 -5.47 18.17 8.65
C LYS A 206 -5.97 18.21 7.21
N ILE A 207 -6.11 17.05 6.58
CA ILE A 207 -6.49 16.95 5.17
C ILE A 207 -7.99 17.22 4.98
N MET A 208 -8.86 16.66 5.83
CA MET A 208 -10.31 16.93 5.77
C MET A 208 -10.67 18.41 5.92
N LYS A 209 -9.92 19.16 6.72
CA LYS A 209 -10.14 20.60 6.95
C LYS A 209 -9.51 21.49 5.88
N SER A 210 -8.61 20.94 5.08
CA SER A 210 -7.96 21.71 4.02
C SER A 210 -8.89 21.80 2.81
N PRO A 211 -9.05 22.98 2.20
CA PRO A 211 -9.76 23.09 0.93
C PRO A 211 -9.07 22.14 -0.06
N GLY A 212 -9.85 21.28 -0.73
CA GLY A 212 -9.29 20.25 -1.61
C GLY A 212 -8.31 20.88 -2.60
N LEU A 213 -7.05 20.42 -2.58
CA LEU A 213 -6.03 20.87 -3.51
C LEU A 213 -6.56 20.65 -4.93
N GLN A 214 -6.62 21.70 -5.74
CA GLN A 214 -6.82 21.49 -7.17
C GLN A 214 -5.58 20.76 -7.70
N SER A 215 -5.76 19.82 -8.62
CA SER A 215 -4.70 18.92 -9.14
C SER A 215 -3.44 19.64 -9.67
N SER A 216 -3.48 20.97 -9.84
CA SER A 216 -2.35 21.82 -10.19
C SER A 216 -1.41 22.18 -9.03
N GLU A 217 -1.77 21.93 -7.77
CA GLU A 217 -1.04 22.38 -6.57
C GLU A 217 -0.27 21.24 -5.86
N LEU A 218 -0.36 20.01 -6.34
CA LEU A 218 0.44 18.85 -5.89
C LEU A 218 1.84 18.79 -6.57
N ARG A 219 2.34 19.93 -7.07
CA ARG A 219 3.57 20.05 -7.86
C ARG A 219 4.80 20.33 -7.03
#